data_AF-A0A6I4IUW6-F1
#
_entry.id   AF-A0A6I4IUW6-F1
#
_cell.length_a   1.000
_cell.length_b   1.000
_cell.length_c   1.000
_cell.angle_alpha   90.00
_cell.angle_beta   90.00
_cell.angle_gamma   90.00
#
_symmetry.space_group_name_H-M   'P 1'
#
loop_
_entity.id
_entity.type
_entity.pdbx_description
1 polymer ?
#
loop_
_entity_poly.entity_id
_entity_poly.type
_entity_poly.pdbx_seq_one_letter_code
_entity_poly.pdbx_strand_id
1 'polypeptide(L)'
;MLLFQIGIIYIEWTKQSTDELIVFNSKKTLLSAKKGNQVQFFSHDSVFNEETIKNYKRGLHTNRYQINALQNVMSYHNNRILIVDQMGVFEFNLKADYVVLIQNPKINLVRLIEMVQPKEIIADNSNSFYLVDQWKTTCRQKNIPFHATAEKGYYRLK
;
A
#
# COMPACT_ATOMS: atom_id res chain seq x y z
N MET A 1 31.08 -20.64 -11.42
CA MET A 1 31.18 -19.18 -11.63
C MET A 1 30.16 -18.68 -12.66
N LEU A 2 30.15 -19.16 -13.91
CA LEU A 2 29.18 -18.72 -14.95
C LEU A 2 27.69 -18.98 -14.60
N LEU A 3 27.37 -20.14 -14.03
CA LEU A 3 25.99 -20.46 -13.59
C LEU A 3 25.50 -19.51 -12.49
N PHE A 4 26.40 -19.09 -11.60
CA PHE A 4 26.09 -18.12 -10.55
C PHE A 4 25.84 -16.72 -11.13
N GLN A 5 26.66 -16.29 -12.10
CA GLN A 5 26.47 -15.02 -12.81
C GLN A 5 25.15 -14.98 -13.59
N ILE A 6 24.80 -16.07 -14.30
CA ILE A 6 23.52 -16.18 -15.00
C ILE A 6 22.35 -16.10 -14.02
N GLY A 7 22.45 -16.76 -12.86
CA GLY A 7 21.44 -16.66 -11.79
C GLY A 7 21.26 -15.23 -11.29
N ILE A 8 22.36 -14.50 -11.05
CA ILE A 8 22.30 -13.08 -10.66
C ILE A 8 21.62 -12.24 -11.74
N ILE A 9 22.01 -12.41 -13.01
CA ILE A 9 21.42 -11.67 -14.14
C ILE A 9 19.92 -11.94 -14.23
N TYR A 10 19.48 -13.18 -14.05
CA TYR A 10 18.08 -13.56 -14.09
C TYR A 10 17.28 -12.90 -12.94
N ILE A 11 17.83 -12.89 -11.72
CA ILE A 11 17.22 -12.23 -10.57
C ILE A 11 17.06 -10.73 -10.82
N GLU A 12 18.09 -10.07 -11.34
CA GLU A 12 18.07 -8.65 -11.65
C GLU A 12 17.07 -8.31 -12.76
N TRP A 13 17.03 -9.12 -13.82
CA TRP A 13 16.04 -8.95 -14.89
C TRP A 13 14.60 -9.12 -14.38
N THR A 14 14.37 -10.10 -13.51
CA THR A 14 13.05 -10.33 -12.91
C THR A 14 12.64 -9.15 -12.03
N LYS A 15 13.52 -8.66 -11.15
CA LYS A 15 13.25 -7.49 -10.30
C LYS A 15 12.87 -6.26 -11.10
N GLN A 16 13.53 -6.03 -12.25
CA GLN A 16 13.23 -4.87 -13.11
C GLN A 16 11.92 -5.04 -13.88
N SER A 17 11.51 -6.26 -14.19
CA SER A 17 10.36 -6.54 -15.07
C SER A 17 9.04 -6.77 -14.33
N THR A 18 9.04 -6.82 -13.01
CA THR A 18 7.82 -6.99 -12.20
C THR A 18 7.14 -5.67 -11.87
N ASP A 19 5.85 -5.57 -12.14
CA ASP A 19 5.03 -4.51 -11.57
C ASP A 19 4.66 -4.87 -10.12
N GLU A 20 4.63 -3.88 -9.24
CA GLU A 20 4.10 -4.07 -7.88
C GLU A 20 3.58 -2.76 -7.28
N LEU A 21 2.53 -2.87 -6.46
CA LEU A 21 2.14 -1.82 -5.54
C LEU A 21 2.41 -2.25 -4.10
N ILE A 22 3.06 -1.40 -3.33
CA ILE A 22 3.43 -1.69 -1.94
C ILE A 22 2.82 -0.64 -1.01
N VAL A 23 2.18 -1.11 0.06
CA VAL A 23 1.88 -0.31 1.24
C VAL A 23 2.95 -0.63 2.29
N PHE A 24 3.79 0.36 2.61
CA PHE A 24 4.94 0.15 3.47
C PHE A 24 4.54 0.16 4.95
N ASN A 25 5.26 -0.61 5.75
CA ASN A 25 5.23 -0.47 7.20
C ASN A 25 6.09 0.73 7.64
N SER A 26 5.56 1.94 7.43
CA SER A 26 6.16 3.19 7.90
C SER A 26 5.21 3.93 8.85
N LYS A 27 5.78 4.72 9.77
CA LYS A 27 5.01 5.54 10.72
C LYS A 27 4.28 6.71 10.05
N LYS A 28 4.79 7.20 8.91
CA LYS A 28 4.08 8.11 8.01
C LYS A 28 3.73 7.33 6.75
N THR A 29 2.47 7.43 6.31
CA THR A 29 1.95 6.70 5.15
C THR A 29 2.88 6.83 3.96
N LEU A 30 3.30 5.68 3.44
CA LEU A 30 4.08 5.56 2.23
C LEU A 30 3.51 4.42 1.40
N LEU A 31 3.18 4.73 0.14
CA LEU A 31 2.85 3.75 -0.87
C LEU A 31 3.82 3.88 -2.04
N SER A 32 4.00 2.81 -2.81
CA SER A 32 4.65 2.89 -4.11
C SER A 32 3.89 2.13 -5.17
N ALA A 33 3.91 2.62 -6.40
CA ALA A 33 3.54 1.87 -7.60
C ALA A 33 4.77 1.78 -8.51
N LYS A 34 5.24 0.56 -8.75
CA LYS A 34 6.33 0.26 -9.66
C LYS A 34 5.76 -0.27 -10.96
N LYS A 35 6.26 0.27 -12.07
CA LYS A 35 5.99 -0.21 -13.42
C LYS A 35 7.30 -0.38 -14.17
N GLY A 36 7.70 -1.63 -14.45
CA GLY A 36 9.03 -1.94 -14.95
C GLY A 36 10.13 -1.34 -14.05
N ASN A 37 11.05 -0.55 -14.62
CA ASN A 37 12.15 0.08 -13.87
C ASN A 37 11.81 1.46 -13.27
N GLN A 38 10.56 1.93 -13.38
CA GLN A 38 10.13 3.21 -12.81
C GLN A 38 9.32 2.99 -11.53
N VAL A 39 9.57 3.81 -10.51
CA VAL A 39 8.83 3.77 -9.23
C VAL A 39 8.21 5.13 -8.95
N GLN A 40 6.91 5.14 -8.67
CA GLN A 40 6.24 6.31 -8.11
C GLN A 40 6.00 6.04 -6.63
N PHE A 41 6.42 6.97 -5.77
CA PHE A 41 6.10 6.97 -4.35
C PHE A 41 4.98 7.96 -4.07
N PHE A 42 4.13 7.62 -3.11
CA PHE A 42 3.02 8.47 -2.67
C PHE A 42 3.11 8.62 -1.15
N SER A 43 3.21 9.86 -0.67
CA SER A 43 3.34 10.19 0.75
C SER A 43 2.76 11.57 1.04
N HIS A 44 2.30 11.78 2.28
CA HIS A 44 2.02 13.13 2.80
C HIS A 44 3.28 13.84 3.30
N ASP A 45 4.27 13.07 3.76
CA ASP A 45 5.53 13.55 4.30
C ASP A 45 6.67 12.70 3.70
N SER A 46 7.27 13.20 2.63
CA SER A 46 8.34 12.49 1.93
C SER A 46 9.67 12.54 2.68
N VAL A 47 9.88 13.55 3.54
CA VAL A 47 11.11 13.72 4.31
C VAL A 47 11.19 12.65 5.38
N PHE A 48 10.09 12.38 6.10
CA PHE A 48 10.03 11.29 7.07
C PHE A 48 10.33 9.92 6.44
N ASN A 49 9.95 9.73 5.18
CA ASN A 49 10.06 8.47 4.46
C ASN A 49 11.35 8.34 3.63
N GLU A 50 12.29 9.29 3.72
CA GLU A 50 13.48 9.35 2.86
C GLU A 50 14.32 8.07 2.95
N GLU A 51 14.58 7.58 4.17
CA GLU A 51 15.40 6.38 4.37
C GLU A 51 14.74 5.13 3.76
N THR A 52 13.43 4.94 3.98
CA THR A 52 12.67 3.82 3.39
C THR A 52 12.68 3.89 1.87
N ILE A 53 12.47 5.08 1.29
CA ILE A 53 12.53 5.32 -0.15
C ILE A 53 13.93 5.01 -0.68
N LYS A 54 14.99 5.49 -0.02
CA LYS A 54 16.39 5.23 -0.39
C LYS A 54 16.73 3.74 -0.36
N ASN A 55 16.32 3.03 0.70
CA ASN A 55 16.57 1.61 0.86
C ASN A 55 15.82 0.77 -0.19
N TYR A 56 14.57 1.09 -0.47
CA TYR A 56 13.78 0.40 -1.49
C TYR A 56 14.35 0.63 -2.90
N LYS A 57 14.68 1.88 -3.26
CA LYS A 57 15.37 2.19 -4.53
C LYS A 57 16.68 1.45 -4.70
N ARG A 58 17.48 1.38 -3.63
CA ARG A 58 18.75 0.62 -3.62
C ARG A 58 18.51 -0.86 -3.89
N GLY A 59 17.51 -1.47 -3.26
CA GLY A 59 17.15 -2.88 -3.50
C GLY A 59 16.64 -3.18 -4.91
N LEU A 60 16.04 -2.18 -5.56
CA LEU A 60 15.57 -2.24 -6.94
C LEU A 60 16.62 -1.82 -7.99
N HIS A 61 17.79 -1.32 -7.56
CA HIS A 61 18.80 -0.74 -8.43
C HIS A 61 18.27 0.32 -9.42
N THR A 62 17.30 1.13 -8.97
CA THR A 62 16.69 2.18 -9.81
C THR A 62 16.91 3.59 -9.27
N ASN A 63 17.29 4.49 -10.17
CA ASN A 63 17.29 5.93 -9.94
C ASN A 63 16.09 6.62 -10.65
N ARG A 64 15.23 5.86 -11.31
CA ARG A 64 14.05 6.38 -12.02
C ARG A 64 12.86 6.39 -11.08
N TYR A 65 12.73 7.46 -10.32
CA TYR A 65 11.63 7.61 -9.37
C TYR A 65 11.02 9.01 -9.35
N GLN A 66 9.79 9.07 -8.89
CA GLN A 66 9.06 10.30 -8.60
C GLN A 66 8.40 10.17 -7.23
N ILE A 67 8.24 11.28 -6.54
CA ILE A 67 7.49 11.35 -5.28
C ILE A 67 6.32 12.28 -5.52
N ASN A 68 5.12 11.75 -5.33
CA ASN A 68 3.86 12.44 -5.54
C ASN A 68 3.12 12.57 -4.21
N ALA A 69 2.23 13.56 -4.13
CA ALA A 69 1.28 13.64 -3.02
C ALA A 69 0.34 12.43 -3.02
N LEU A 70 -0.08 12.01 -1.83
CA LEU A 70 -1.09 10.96 -1.70
C LEU A 70 -2.42 11.44 -2.25
N GLN A 71 -3.13 10.58 -2.97
CA GLN A 71 -4.49 10.84 -3.48
C GLN A 71 -5.47 9.88 -2.81
N ASN A 72 -6.70 10.32 -2.59
CA ASN A 72 -7.72 9.50 -1.92
C ASN A 72 -8.18 8.31 -2.78
N VAL A 73 -7.90 8.33 -4.08
CA VAL A 73 -8.20 7.23 -4.99
C VAL A 73 -7.04 7.05 -5.94
N MET A 74 -6.62 5.81 -6.16
CA MET A 74 -5.66 5.46 -7.19
C MET A 74 -6.06 4.19 -7.92
N SER A 75 -5.55 4.03 -9.13
CA SER A 75 -5.74 2.83 -9.95
C SER A 75 -4.41 2.12 -10.12
N TYR A 76 -4.43 0.80 -9.95
CA TYR A 76 -3.27 -0.05 -10.17
C TYR A 76 -3.72 -1.31 -10.92
N HIS A 77 -3.22 -1.47 -12.15
CA HIS A 77 -3.80 -2.38 -13.15
C HIS A 77 -5.32 -2.21 -13.27
N ASN A 78 -6.08 -3.30 -13.09
CA ASN A 78 -7.54 -3.30 -13.15
C ASN A 78 -8.19 -3.10 -11.77
N ASN A 79 -7.40 -2.83 -10.73
CA ASN A 79 -7.88 -2.65 -9.38
C ASN A 79 -7.94 -1.17 -9.01
N ARG A 80 -9.03 -0.77 -8.36
CA ARG A 80 -9.19 0.55 -7.77
C ARG A 80 -8.91 0.49 -6.28
N ILE A 81 -8.10 1.41 -5.80
CA ILE A 81 -7.67 1.49 -4.41
C ILE A 81 -8.20 2.78 -3.83
N LEU A 82 -9.03 2.66 -2.80
CA LEU A 82 -9.54 3.77 -2.01
C LEU A 82 -8.61 3.96 -0.81
N ILE A 83 -8.08 5.17 -0.64
CA ILE A 83 -7.29 5.57 0.51
C ILE A 83 -8.16 6.43 1.42
N VAL A 84 -8.36 6.00 2.65
CA VAL A 84 -9.19 6.70 3.64
C VAL A 84 -8.32 7.23 4.75
N ASP A 85 -8.21 8.54 4.80
CA ASP A 85 -7.40 9.26 5.78
C ASP A 85 -8.21 9.67 7.03
N GLN A 86 -7.56 10.41 7.93
CA GLN A 86 -8.17 10.94 9.15
C GLN A 86 -9.49 11.70 8.94
N MET A 87 -9.73 12.32 7.77
CA MET A 87 -10.97 13.03 7.49
C MET A 87 -12.14 12.06 7.31
N GLY A 88 -11.85 10.79 6.94
CA GLY A 88 -12.87 9.75 6.75
C GLY A 88 -13.82 10.03 5.58
N VAL A 89 -13.45 10.96 4.69
CA VAL A 89 -14.28 11.39 3.56
C VAL A 89 -14.01 10.49 2.36
N PHE A 90 -15.05 9.83 1.88
CA PHE A 90 -15.04 9.06 0.63
C PHE A 90 -16.43 9.16 -0.04
N GLU A 91 -16.47 9.00 -1.36
CA GLU A 91 -17.73 9.03 -2.10
C GLU A 91 -18.52 7.72 -1.93
N PHE A 92 -19.80 7.81 -1.60
CA PHE A 92 -20.63 6.62 -1.33
C PHE A 92 -20.89 5.73 -2.55
N ASN A 93 -20.78 6.29 -3.76
CA ASN A 93 -20.97 5.55 -5.02
C ASN A 93 -19.65 4.98 -5.56
N LEU A 94 -18.57 5.11 -4.80
CA LEU A 94 -17.25 4.67 -5.19
C LEU A 94 -17.06 3.18 -4.89
N LYS A 95 -17.06 2.35 -5.93
CA LYS A 95 -16.58 0.96 -5.83
C LYS A 95 -15.07 0.94 -5.88
N ALA A 96 -14.43 0.23 -4.95
CA ALA A 96 -12.99 0.02 -4.91
C ALA A 96 -12.68 -1.42 -4.49
N ASP A 97 -11.72 -2.05 -5.15
CA ASP A 97 -11.29 -3.41 -4.86
C ASP A 97 -10.53 -3.50 -3.55
N TYR A 98 -9.74 -2.47 -3.23
CA TYR A 98 -8.93 -2.40 -2.03
C TYR A 98 -9.18 -1.09 -1.30
N VAL A 99 -9.15 -1.16 0.03
CA VAL A 99 -9.24 0.02 0.89
C VAL A 99 -8.00 0.08 1.77
N VAL A 100 -7.30 1.21 1.77
CA VAL A 100 -6.16 1.47 2.64
C VAL A 100 -6.56 2.50 3.69
N LEU A 101 -6.60 2.09 4.95
CA LEU A 101 -6.88 2.95 6.09
C LEU A 101 -5.58 3.57 6.59
N ILE A 102 -5.54 4.90 6.72
CA ILE A 102 -4.35 5.64 7.11
C ILE A 102 -4.68 6.75 8.11
N GLN A 103 -3.76 7.05 9.02
CA GLN A 103 -3.83 8.20 9.94
C GLN A 103 -5.04 8.17 10.88
N ASN A 104 -5.48 6.99 11.32
CA ASN A 104 -6.57 6.82 12.28
C ASN A 104 -7.93 7.39 11.77
N PRO A 105 -8.44 6.95 10.60
CA PRO A 105 -9.70 7.42 10.06
C PRO A 105 -10.85 7.17 11.05
N LYS A 106 -11.62 8.22 11.35
CA LYS A 106 -12.84 8.10 12.16
C LYS A 106 -14.00 7.66 11.27
N ILE A 107 -14.08 6.36 11.00
CA ILE A 107 -15.08 5.78 10.09
C ILE A 107 -15.93 4.69 10.73
N ASN A 108 -17.17 4.55 10.25
CA ASN A 108 -17.95 3.34 10.45
C ASN A 108 -17.55 2.31 9.38
N LEU A 109 -16.73 1.33 9.79
CA LEU A 109 -16.18 0.34 8.85
C LEU A 109 -17.25 -0.59 8.26
N VAL A 110 -18.32 -0.88 9.01
CA VAL A 110 -19.45 -1.68 8.52
C VAL A 110 -20.11 -0.98 7.33
N ARG A 111 -20.41 0.31 7.48
CA ARG A 111 -20.99 1.13 6.41
C ARG A 111 -20.05 1.22 5.21
N LEU A 112 -18.75 1.38 5.44
CA LEU A 112 -17.75 1.41 4.37
C LEU A 112 -17.76 0.11 3.57
N ILE A 113 -17.74 -1.04 4.24
CA ILE A 113 -17.76 -2.36 3.59
C ILE A 113 -19.03 -2.53 2.75
N GLU A 114 -20.19 -2.15 3.27
CA GLU A 114 -21.47 -2.30 2.56
C GLU A 114 -21.56 -1.42 1.31
N MET A 115 -20.99 -0.20 1.36
CA MET A 115 -21.04 0.75 0.25
C MET A 115 -19.96 0.48 -0.80
N VAL A 116 -18.71 0.35 -0.36
CA VAL A 116 -17.54 0.21 -1.25
C VAL A 116 -17.39 -1.23 -1.75
N GLN A 117 -17.76 -2.22 -0.93
CA GLN A 117 -17.62 -3.67 -1.20
C GLN A 117 -16.18 -4.08 -1.57
N PRO A 118 -15.17 -3.77 -0.74
CA PRO A 118 -13.79 -4.12 -1.05
C PRO A 118 -13.54 -5.63 -0.96
N LYS A 119 -12.61 -6.11 -1.77
CA LYS A 119 -12.06 -7.48 -1.71
C LYS A 119 -11.15 -7.66 -0.50
N GLU A 120 -10.46 -6.60 -0.07
CA GLU A 120 -9.56 -6.62 1.08
C GLU A 120 -9.37 -5.20 1.65
N ILE A 121 -9.18 -5.12 2.98
CA ILE A 121 -8.87 -3.88 3.69
C ILE A 121 -7.45 -3.98 4.25
N ILE A 122 -6.67 -2.93 4.02
CA ILE A 122 -5.30 -2.77 4.49
C ILE A 122 -5.26 -1.63 5.52
N ALA A 123 -4.58 -1.83 6.65
CA ALA A 123 -4.24 -0.77 7.59
C ALA A 123 -2.72 -0.55 7.58
N ASP A 124 -2.30 0.68 7.30
CA ASP A 124 -0.89 1.05 7.39
C ASP A 124 -0.45 1.27 8.85
N ASN A 125 0.87 1.42 9.08
CA ASN A 125 1.44 1.62 10.43
C ASN A 125 1.37 3.08 10.93
N SER A 126 0.62 3.94 10.25
CA SER A 126 0.26 5.25 10.80
C SER A 126 -0.95 5.19 11.74
N ASN A 127 -1.64 4.04 11.76
CA ASN A 127 -2.78 3.79 12.64
C ASN A 127 -2.36 3.25 14.02
N SER A 128 -3.16 3.56 15.03
CA SER A 128 -3.03 3.07 16.40
C SER A 128 -3.44 1.60 16.50
N PHE A 129 -2.77 0.87 17.38
CA PHE A 129 -3.04 -0.56 17.62
C PHE A 129 -4.51 -0.85 17.96
N TYR A 130 -5.11 0.01 18.79
CA TYR A 130 -6.52 -0.13 19.20
C TYR A 130 -7.48 -0.10 18.00
N LEU A 131 -7.34 0.88 17.10
CA LEU A 131 -8.21 0.98 15.93
C LEU A 131 -8.00 -0.18 14.96
N VAL A 132 -6.75 -0.60 14.76
CA VAL A 132 -6.42 -1.75 13.93
C VAL A 132 -7.10 -3.02 14.45
N ASP A 133 -7.11 -3.25 15.75
CA ASP A 133 -7.77 -4.41 16.37
C ASP A 133 -9.31 -4.38 16.21
N GLN A 134 -9.91 -3.19 16.37
CA GLN A 134 -11.34 -3.00 16.12
C GLN A 134 -11.73 -3.26 14.67
N TRP A 135 -10.95 -2.74 13.71
CA TRP A 135 -11.18 -2.98 12.29
C TRP A 135 -10.98 -4.44 11.91
N LYS A 136 -9.95 -5.10 12.47
CA LYS A 136 -9.70 -6.52 12.27
C LYS A 136 -10.88 -7.37 12.75
N THR A 137 -11.42 -7.06 13.92
CA THR A 137 -12.61 -7.71 14.46
C THR A 137 -13.82 -7.51 13.56
N THR A 138 -14.05 -6.27 13.11
CA THR A 138 -15.16 -5.94 12.20
C THR A 138 -15.03 -6.65 10.85
N CYS A 139 -13.84 -6.66 10.26
CA CYS A 139 -13.56 -7.34 9.00
C CYS A 139 -13.81 -8.85 9.13
N ARG A 140 -13.40 -9.46 10.25
CA ARG A 140 -13.68 -10.86 10.54
C ARG A 140 -15.18 -11.15 10.61
N GLN A 141 -15.97 -10.30 11.26
CA GLN A 141 -17.42 -10.45 11.34
C GLN A 141 -18.11 -10.29 9.97
N LYS A 142 -17.58 -9.41 9.11
CA LYS A 142 -18.10 -9.16 7.76
C LYS A 142 -17.49 -10.05 6.68
N ASN A 143 -16.65 -11.03 7.06
CA ASN A 143 -15.93 -11.93 6.15
C ASN A 143 -15.08 -11.19 5.08
N ILE A 144 -14.46 -10.07 5.46
CA ILE A 144 -13.54 -9.33 4.60
C ILE A 144 -12.09 -9.61 5.02
N PRO A 145 -11.20 -10.00 4.09
CA PRO A 145 -9.77 -10.09 4.35
C PRO A 145 -9.20 -8.78 4.91
N PHE A 146 -8.31 -8.91 5.90
CA PHE A 146 -7.67 -7.78 6.56
C PHE A 146 -6.15 -7.95 6.70
N HIS A 147 -5.42 -6.90 6.38
CA HIS A 147 -3.97 -6.86 6.46
C HIS A 147 -3.49 -5.61 7.19
N ALA A 148 -2.79 -5.77 8.32
CA ALA A 148 -2.09 -4.69 8.99
C ALA A 148 -0.59 -4.75 8.69
N THR A 149 -0.03 -3.70 8.11
CA THR A 149 1.40 -3.67 7.77
C THR A 149 2.28 -3.65 9.02
N ALA A 150 1.77 -3.12 10.15
CA ALA A 150 2.46 -3.16 11.44
C ALA A 150 2.67 -4.59 11.96
N GLU A 151 1.76 -5.52 11.65
CA GLU A 151 1.86 -6.94 12.03
C GLU A 151 2.64 -7.77 11.01
N LYS A 152 2.44 -7.48 9.71
CA LYS A 152 2.88 -8.34 8.59
C LYS A 152 4.03 -7.75 7.77
N GLY A 153 4.55 -6.59 8.14
CA GLY A 153 5.75 -5.97 7.56
C GLY A 153 5.52 -5.12 6.31
N TYR A 154 4.66 -5.53 5.39
CA TYR A 154 4.21 -4.71 4.25
C TYR A 154 3.03 -5.41 3.56
N TYR A 155 2.24 -4.64 2.83
CA TYR A 155 1.28 -5.21 1.88
C TYR A 155 1.82 -5.07 0.47
N ARG A 156 1.70 -6.12 -0.35
CA ARG A 156 2.09 -6.09 -1.76
C ARG A 156 0.94 -6.58 -2.62
N LEU A 157 0.53 -5.72 -3.53
CA LEU A 157 -0.37 -6.04 -4.63
C LEU A 157 0.47 -6.33 -5.87
N LYS A 158 0.25 -7.49 -6.48
CA LYS A 158 0.85 -7.90 -7.75
C LYS A 158 -0.16 -7.71 -8.87
#